data_AF-A0A4Q3UM43-F1
#
_entry.id   AF-A0A4Q3UM43-F1
#
_cell.length_a   1.000
_cell.length_b   1.000
_cell.length_c   1.000
_cell.angle_alpha   90.00
_cell.angle_beta   90.00
_cell.angle_gamma   90.00
#
_symmetry.space_group_name_H-M   'P 1'
#
loop_
_entity.id
_entity.type
_entity.pdbx_description
1 polymer ?
#
loop_
_entity_poly.entity_id
_entity_poly.type
_entity_poly.pdbx_seq_one_letter_code
_entity_poly.pdbx_strand_id
1 'polypeptide(L)'
;MAFRYRILLSSFATFALAAAASAVPITFTLSAVASGSLNGTSFTDATVTVVGVGDTANNYTFMTALATDVTATISVEGVGADTFAEPVRAFAVVSGPTIGFGFNAINQFDIFDALLPSLVLQACLNLL
;
A
#
# COMPACT_ATOMS: atom_id res chain seq x y z
N MET A 1 16.56 58.68 16.81
CA MET A 1 16.87 57.40 16.12
C MET A 1 16.18 56.25 16.85
N ALA A 2 14.89 55.99 16.60
CA ALA A 2 14.15 54.93 17.30
C ALA A 2 13.03 54.39 16.41
N PHE A 3 13.37 53.73 15.30
CA PHE A 3 12.34 53.13 14.43
C PHE A 3 12.91 52.05 13.50
N ARG A 4 13.62 51.02 14.00
CA ARG A 4 14.18 49.96 13.13
C ARG A 4 14.23 48.53 13.71
N TYR A 5 13.41 48.16 14.70
CA TYR A 5 13.46 46.79 15.29
C TYR A 5 12.14 46.02 15.32
N ARG A 6 11.04 46.56 14.78
CA ARG A 6 9.71 45.91 14.89
C ARG A 6 9.39 44.84 13.85
N ILE A 7 10.23 44.63 12.82
CA ILE A 7 9.92 43.72 11.70
C ILE A 7 10.61 42.35 11.82
N LEU A 8 11.59 42.18 12.73
CA LEU A 8 12.34 40.93 12.85
C LEU A 8 11.73 39.91 13.83
N LEU A 9 10.71 40.28 14.61
CA LEU A 9 10.17 39.44 15.67
C LEU A 9 8.90 38.65 15.29
N SER A 10 8.42 38.75 14.04
CA SER A 10 7.21 38.04 13.59
C SER A 10 7.49 36.76 12.78
N SER A 11 8.74 36.51 12.37
CA SER A 11 9.08 35.40 11.45
C SER A 11 9.48 34.09 12.16
N PHE A 12 9.66 34.08 13.48
CA PHE A 12 10.16 32.91 14.20
C PHE A 12 9.04 31.99 14.74
N ALA A 13 7.79 32.47 14.80
CA ALA A 13 6.67 31.73 15.39
C ALA A 13 5.93 30.81 14.41
N THR A 14 6.22 30.87 13.11
CA THR A 14 5.49 30.11 12.07
C THR A 14 6.10 28.73 11.76
N PHE A 15 7.24 28.36 12.36
CA PHE A 15 7.88 27.04 12.12
C PHE A 15 7.40 25.93 13.08
N ALA A 16 6.59 26.23 14.10
CA ALA A 16 6.30 25.28 15.20
C ALA A 16 4.99 24.48 15.05
N LEU A 17 4.26 24.61 13.94
CA LEU A 17 2.98 23.90 13.71
C LEU A 17 3.03 22.94 12.52
N ALA A 18 4.20 22.35 12.23
CA ALA A 18 4.22 21.14 11.41
C ALA A 18 3.57 20.02 12.23
N ALA A 19 2.25 19.86 12.09
CA ALA A 19 1.54 18.72 12.61
C ALA A 19 2.27 17.46 12.13
N ALA A 20 2.60 16.56 13.05
CA ALA A 20 3.09 15.25 12.68
C ALA A 20 2.03 14.62 11.76
N ALA A 21 2.35 14.48 10.48
CA ALA A 21 1.53 13.73 9.55
C ALA A 21 1.54 12.28 10.04
N SER A 22 0.55 11.92 10.85
CA SER A 22 0.34 10.54 11.27
C SER A 22 -0.10 9.78 10.02
N ALA A 23 0.82 9.03 9.41
CA ALA A 23 0.43 8.08 8.39
C ALA A 23 -0.45 7.02 9.08
N VAL A 24 -1.76 7.10 8.85
CA VAL A 24 -2.70 6.09 9.33
C VAL A 24 -2.41 4.81 8.55
N PRO A 25 -2.33 3.64 9.20
CA PRO A 25 -2.17 2.37 8.50
C PRO A 25 -3.26 2.20 7.43
N ILE A 26 -2.84 1.87 6.21
CA ILE A 26 -3.72 1.52 5.09
C ILE A 26 -3.78 0.01 4.97
N THR A 27 -5.01 -0.52 4.86
CA THR A 27 -5.27 -1.92 4.59
C THR A 27 -5.63 -2.10 3.13
N PHE A 28 -4.91 -2.98 2.44
CA PHE A 28 -5.15 -3.41 1.07
C PHE A 28 -5.73 -4.82 1.10
N THR A 29 -6.83 -5.07 0.41
CA THR A 29 -7.45 -6.40 0.36
C THR A 29 -7.72 -6.78 -1.09
N LEU A 30 -7.28 -7.98 -1.48
CA LEU A 30 -7.57 -8.56 -2.78
C LEU A 30 -8.04 -10.00 -2.61
N SER A 31 -9.15 -10.36 -3.28
CA SER A 31 -9.75 -11.69 -3.19
C SER A 31 -10.07 -12.24 -4.55
N ALA A 32 -9.91 -13.55 -4.72
CA ALA A 32 -10.28 -14.28 -5.92
C ALA A 32 -10.59 -15.75 -5.62
N VAL A 33 -11.22 -16.45 -6.57
CA VAL A 33 -11.37 -17.91 -6.53
C VAL A 33 -10.20 -18.54 -7.26
N ALA A 34 -9.49 -19.45 -6.60
CA ALA A 34 -8.31 -20.10 -7.16
C ALA A 34 -8.15 -21.56 -6.70
N SER A 35 -7.20 -22.25 -7.34
CA SER A 35 -6.77 -23.60 -6.97
C SER A 35 -5.26 -23.61 -6.76
N GLY A 36 -4.77 -24.41 -5.81
CA GLY A 36 -3.35 -24.42 -5.44
C GLY A 36 -3.03 -25.22 -4.19
N SER A 37 -2.00 -24.82 -3.46
CA SER A 37 -1.66 -25.40 -2.16
C SER A 37 -1.14 -24.34 -1.20
N LEU A 38 -1.54 -24.41 0.08
CA LEU A 38 -1.02 -23.59 1.17
C LEU A 38 -0.41 -24.50 2.24
N ASN A 39 0.87 -24.31 2.57
CA ASN A 39 1.59 -25.11 3.57
C ASN A 39 1.47 -26.63 3.36
N GLY A 40 1.55 -27.07 2.10
CA GLY A 40 1.43 -28.47 1.72
C GLY A 40 0.00 -29.03 1.68
N THR A 41 -1.02 -28.24 2.02
CA THR A 41 -2.43 -28.62 1.89
C THR A 41 -3.00 -28.08 0.58
N SER A 42 -3.42 -28.97 -0.32
CA SER A 42 -4.03 -28.59 -1.60
C SER A 42 -5.46 -28.07 -1.43
N PHE A 43 -5.85 -27.14 -2.29
CA PHE A 43 -7.21 -26.61 -2.43
C PHE A 43 -7.61 -26.47 -3.89
N THR A 44 -8.92 -26.48 -4.14
CA THR A 44 -9.50 -26.32 -5.48
C THR A 44 -10.74 -25.45 -5.37
N ASP A 45 -10.88 -24.50 -6.29
CA ASP A 45 -12.00 -23.55 -6.37
C ASP A 45 -12.35 -22.88 -5.02
N ALA A 46 -11.33 -22.50 -4.27
CA ALA A 46 -11.47 -21.87 -2.96
C ALA A 46 -11.27 -20.35 -3.04
N THR A 47 -11.94 -19.61 -2.16
CA THR A 47 -11.68 -18.17 -2.01
C THR A 47 -10.31 -17.97 -1.39
N VAL A 48 -9.43 -17.26 -2.10
CA VAL A 48 -8.12 -16.81 -1.65
C VAL A 48 -8.19 -15.31 -1.41
N THR A 49 -7.76 -14.86 -0.24
CA THR A 49 -7.70 -13.45 0.14
C THR A 49 -6.29 -13.09 0.57
N VAL A 50 -5.76 -12.01 0.00
CA VAL A 50 -4.50 -11.39 0.42
C VAL A 50 -4.82 -10.05 1.07
N VAL A 51 -4.33 -9.86 2.29
CA VAL A 51 -4.46 -8.61 3.05
C VAL A 51 -3.07 -8.05 3.31
N GLY A 52 -2.79 -6.85 2.84
CA GLY A 52 -1.58 -6.10 3.13
C GLY A 52 -1.86 -4.92 4.05
N VAL A 53 -1.03 -4.73 5.07
CA VAL A 53 -1.09 -3.56 5.95
C VAL A 53 0.22 -2.78 5.82
N GLY A 54 0.13 -1.51 5.45
CA GLY A 54 1.27 -0.61 5.31
C GLY A 54 0.89 0.82 5.67
N ASP A 55 1.75 1.78 5.36
CA ASP A 55 1.50 3.21 5.55
C ASP A 55 1.92 4.02 4.31
N THR A 56 1.45 5.26 4.21
CA THR A 56 1.82 6.13 3.08
C THR A 56 3.19 6.79 3.22
N ALA A 57 3.86 6.62 4.36
CA ALA A 57 5.17 7.22 4.59
C ALA A 57 6.23 6.58 3.69
N ASN A 58 6.01 5.33 3.28
CA ASN A 58 6.91 4.55 2.45
C ASN A 58 6.39 4.34 1.02
N ASN A 59 5.66 5.32 0.47
CA ASN A 59 5.22 5.27 -0.92
C ASN A 59 6.40 5.57 -1.86
N TYR A 60 6.53 4.77 -2.92
CA TYR A 60 7.53 4.97 -3.96
C TYR A 60 6.99 4.62 -5.34
N THR A 61 7.64 5.16 -6.37
CA THR A 61 7.37 4.77 -7.74
C THR A 61 8.28 3.60 -8.11
N PHE A 62 7.69 2.54 -8.63
CA PHE A 62 8.39 1.37 -9.15
C PHE A 62 7.95 1.13 -10.59
N MET A 63 8.86 1.33 -11.54
CA MET A 63 8.54 1.30 -12.98
C MET A 63 7.36 2.23 -13.31
N THR A 64 6.24 1.68 -13.78
CA THR A 64 4.99 2.39 -14.10
C THR A 64 3.93 2.22 -13.01
N ALA A 65 4.30 1.84 -11.79
CA ALA A 65 3.40 1.66 -10.66
C ALA A 65 3.73 2.57 -9.48
N LEU A 66 2.69 2.98 -8.74
CA LEU A 66 2.83 3.45 -7.38
C LEU A 66 2.79 2.24 -6.46
N ALA A 67 3.75 2.16 -5.54
CA ALA A 67 3.90 1.04 -4.63
C ALA A 67 4.09 1.51 -3.19
N THR A 68 3.67 0.64 -2.27
CA THR A 68 3.79 0.80 -0.82
C THR A 68 4.24 -0.53 -0.25
N ASP A 69 5.26 -0.52 0.61
CA ASP A 69 5.66 -1.72 1.33
C ASP A 69 4.62 -2.08 2.40
N VAL A 70 4.26 -3.36 2.48
CA VAL A 70 3.21 -3.89 3.34
C VAL A 70 3.65 -5.18 4.03
N THR A 71 3.14 -5.42 5.23
CA THR A 71 3.08 -6.77 5.80
C THR A 71 1.85 -7.45 5.24
N ALA A 72 2.01 -8.58 4.54
CA ALA A 72 0.92 -9.26 3.87
C ALA A 72 0.62 -10.65 4.45
N THR A 73 -0.66 -10.96 4.58
CA THR A 73 -1.18 -12.28 4.94
C THR A 73 -2.04 -12.82 3.82
N ILE A 74 -1.91 -14.11 3.52
CA ILE A 74 -2.77 -14.86 2.61
C ILE A 74 -3.67 -15.80 3.42
N SER A 75 -4.95 -15.87 3.07
CA SER A 75 -5.90 -16.82 3.64
C SER A 75 -6.64 -17.55 2.53
N VAL A 76 -6.84 -18.85 2.70
CA VAL A 76 -7.56 -19.73 1.79
C VAL A 76 -8.73 -20.36 2.55
N GLU A 77 -9.93 -20.15 2.03
CA GLU A 77 -11.16 -20.72 2.57
C GLU A 77 -11.06 -22.26 2.67
N GLY A 78 -11.35 -22.80 3.85
CA GLY A 78 -11.28 -24.24 4.11
C GLY A 78 -9.87 -24.80 4.35
N VAL A 79 -8.81 -24.01 4.20
CA VAL A 79 -7.42 -24.45 4.48
C VAL A 79 -6.79 -23.73 5.67
N GLY A 80 -6.82 -22.39 5.68
CA GLY A 80 -6.17 -21.60 6.73
C GLY A 80 -5.54 -20.31 6.21
N ALA A 81 -4.62 -19.74 6.98
CA ALA A 81 -3.92 -18.51 6.62
C ALA A 81 -2.42 -18.60 6.91
N ASP A 82 -1.64 -17.77 6.23
CA ASP A 82 -0.21 -17.62 6.43
C ASP A 82 0.25 -16.18 6.16
N THR A 83 1.46 -15.83 6.60
CA THR A 83 2.08 -14.51 6.44
C THR A 83 3.30 -14.63 5.55
N PHE A 84 3.45 -13.71 4.60
CA PHE A 84 4.67 -13.64 3.81
C PHE A 84 5.84 -13.22 4.70
N ALA A 85 6.90 -14.04 4.74
CA ALA A 85 8.10 -13.75 5.51
C ALA A 85 8.98 -12.70 4.82
N GLU A 86 8.95 -12.67 3.49
CA GLU A 86 9.67 -11.68 2.67
C GLU A 86 8.88 -10.38 2.56
N PRO A 87 9.55 -9.22 2.41
CA PRO A 87 8.85 -7.96 2.23
C PRO A 87 7.97 -7.97 0.98
N VAL A 88 6.71 -7.57 1.15
CA VAL A 88 5.69 -7.47 0.09
C VAL A 88 5.40 -6.00 -0.19
N ARG A 89 5.01 -5.70 -1.42
CA ARG A 89 4.47 -4.40 -1.80
C ARG A 89 3.03 -4.55 -2.29
N ALA A 90 2.17 -3.60 -1.95
CA ALA A 90 0.95 -3.35 -2.69
C ALA A 90 1.27 -2.36 -3.82
N PHE A 91 0.73 -2.57 -5.02
CA PHE A 91 0.99 -1.69 -6.15
C PHE A 91 -0.25 -1.39 -6.99
N ALA A 92 -0.23 -0.23 -7.65
CA ALA A 92 -1.19 0.18 -8.66
C ALA A 92 -0.45 0.75 -9.88
N VAL A 93 -0.69 0.19 -11.06
CA VAL A 93 -0.09 0.63 -12.32
C VAL A 93 -0.73 1.96 -12.74
N VAL A 94 0.05 3.04 -12.82
CA VAL A 94 -0.50 4.39 -13.10
C VAL A 94 -1.00 4.55 -14.53
N SER A 95 -0.54 3.71 -15.45
CA SER A 95 -0.91 3.75 -16.87
C SER A 95 -1.89 2.65 -17.27
N GLY A 96 -2.42 1.88 -16.31
CA GLY A 96 -3.19 0.69 -16.61
C GLY A 96 -4.19 0.31 -15.51
N PRO A 97 -5.08 -0.66 -15.79
CA PRO A 97 -6.11 -1.09 -14.86
C PRO A 97 -5.63 -2.06 -13.76
N THR A 98 -4.31 -2.24 -13.61
CA THR A 98 -3.75 -3.31 -12.79
C THR A 98 -3.43 -2.81 -11.38
N ILE A 99 -3.93 -3.53 -10.39
CA ILE A 99 -3.53 -3.43 -8.99
C ILE A 99 -3.09 -4.80 -8.50
N GLY A 100 -2.24 -4.87 -7.48
CA GLY A 100 -1.80 -6.18 -7.00
C GLY A 100 -0.85 -6.15 -5.81
N PHE A 101 -0.34 -7.34 -5.51
CA PHE A 101 0.72 -7.57 -4.55
C PHE A 101 1.93 -8.17 -5.24
N GLY A 102 3.13 -7.78 -4.83
CA GLY A 102 4.38 -8.30 -5.39
C GLY A 102 5.49 -8.36 -4.35
N PHE A 103 6.51 -9.19 -4.56
CA PHE A 103 7.68 -9.20 -3.67
C PHE A 103 8.54 -7.94 -3.84
N ASN A 104 9.18 -7.51 -2.76
CA ASN A 104 10.17 -6.44 -2.80
C ASN A 104 11.58 -6.94 -3.18
N ALA A 105 11.71 -7.66 -4.30
CA ALA A 105 12.99 -8.22 -4.77
C ALA A 105 13.29 -7.77 -6.21
N ILE A 106 14.57 -7.52 -6.54
CA ILE A 106 15.03 -6.76 -7.72
C ILE A 106 14.66 -7.40 -9.09
N ASN A 107 14.04 -8.58 -9.18
CA ASN A 107 13.70 -9.23 -10.47
C ASN A 107 12.47 -10.17 -10.45
N GLN A 108 11.62 -10.15 -9.42
CA GLN A 108 10.40 -10.98 -9.36
C GLN A 108 9.32 -10.20 -8.61
N PHE A 109 8.20 -9.93 -9.27
CA PHE A 109 7.40 -8.77 -8.88
C PHE A 109 5.90 -8.99 -8.79
N ASP A 110 5.42 -10.23 -8.89
CA ASP A 110 3.99 -10.49 -8.87
C ASP A 110 3.64 -11.71 -8.02
N ILE A 111 2.78 -11.47 -7.03
CA ILE A 111 2.12 -12.48 -6.19
C ILE A 111 0.70 -12.69 -6.71
N PHE A 112 0.02 -11.59 -6.98
CA PHE A 112 -1.36 -11.58 -7.46
C PHE A 112 -1.70 -10.20 -8.01
N ASP A 113 -2.20 -10.13 -9.24
CA ASP A 113 -2.72 -8.92 -9.83
C ASP A 113 -4.21 -9.05 -10.21
N ALA A 114 -4.89 -7.91 -10.29
CA ALA A 114 -6.26 -7.82 -10.73
C ALA A 114 -6.39 -6.75 -11.80
N LEU A 115 -7.00 -7.14 -12.91
CA LEU A 115 -7.43 -6.25 -13.98
C LEU A 115 -8.79 -5.66 -13.60
N LEU A 116 -8.82 -4.38 -13.24
CA LEU A 116 -10.06 -3.65 -12.99
C LEU A 116 -10.49 -2.93 -14.27
N PRO A 117 -11.54 -3.37 -15.00
CA PRO A 117 -11.93 -2.79 -16.30
C PRO A 117 -12.35 -1.31 -16.27
N SER A 118 -12.34 -0.66 -15.12
CA SER A 118 -12.44 0.80 -14.97
C SER A 118 -12.00 1.19 -13.56
N LEU A 119 -10.98 2.04 -13.41
CA LEU A 119 -10.64 2.65 -12.13
C LEU A 119 -11.80 3.57 -11.69
N VAL A 120 -12.69 3.07 -10.85
CA VAL A 120 -13.38 3.93 -9.88
C VAL A 120 -12.56 3.85 -8.61
N LEU A 121 -11.43 4.57 -8.59
CA LEU A 121 -10.70 4.86 -7.36
C LEU A 121 -11.49 5.93 -6.58
N GLN A 122 -12.74 5.62 -6.22
CA GLN A 122 -13.63 6.51 -5.49
C GLN A 122 -13.91 5.92 -4.11
N ALA A 123 -12.86 5.84 -3.29
CA ALA A 123 -12.93 5.91 -1.82
C ALA A 123 -11.56 5.59 -1.18
N CYS A 124 -10.51 6.39 -1.45
CA CYS A 124 -9.44 6.68 -0.45
C CYS A 124 -8.33 7.63 -0.93
N LEU A 125 -8.47 8.29 -2.08
CA LEU A 125 -7.53 9.34 -2.51
C LEU A 125 -8.17 10.73 -2.49
N ASN A 126 -9.04 10.98 -1.50
CA ASN A 126 -9.57 12.30 -1.16
C ASN A 126 -9.00 12.79 0.20
N LEU A 127 -7.73 12.50 0.44
CA LEU A 127 -6.97 13.05 1.57
C LEU A 127 -5.62 13.59 1.07
N LEU A 128 -5.70 14.56 0.17
CA LEU A 128 -4.73 15.64 0.00
C LEU A 128 -5.47 16.90 -0.43
#